data_AF-A0A921E791-F1
#
_entry.id   AF-A0A921E791-F1
#
_cell.length_a   1.000
_cell.length_b   1.000
_cell.length_c   1.000
_cell.angle_alpha   90.00
_cell.angle_beta   90.00
_cell.angle_gamma   90.00
#
_symmetry.space_group_name_H-M   'P 1'
#
loop_
_entity.id
_entity.type
_entity.pdbx_description
1 polymer ?
#
loop_
_entity_poly.entity_id
_entity_poly.type
_entity_poly.pdbx_seq_one_letter_code
_entity_poly.pdbx_strand_id
1 'polypeptide(L)' 'MSDDSPSEQLSKTNNVLAEWAARSACESDRLIERFERMGYEVRGKSEDEIAEVLKHPPTRPPEADRGPA' A
#
# COMPACT_ATOMS: atom_id res chain seq x y z
N MET A 1 -10.95 26.83 -7.86
CA MET A 1 -11.32 25.66 -7.05
C MET A 1 -11.14 24.47 -7.96
N SER A 2 -10.38 23.45 -7.57
CA SER A 2 -10.11 22.31 -8.45
C SER A 2 -11.43 21.63 -8.83
N ASP A 3 -11.74 21.60 -10.13
CA ASP A 3 -12.94 21.00 -10.75
C ASP A 3 -12.87 19.46 -10.75
N ASP A 4 -12.16 18.90 -9.79
CA ASP A 4 -11.80 17.50 -9.75
C ASP A 4 -12.95 16.71 -9.15
N SER A 5 -13.35 15.65 -9.83
CA SER A 5 -14.37 14.74 -9.31
C SER A 5 -13.91 14.13 -7.99
N PRO A 6 -14.80 13.77 -7.05
CA PRO A 6 -14.42 13.16 -5.78
C PRO A 6 -13.51 11.93 -5.94
N SER A 7 -13.71 11.13 -7.00
CA SER A 7 -12.85 9.99 -7.34
C SER A 7 -11.44 10.37 -7.76
N GLU A 8 -11.27 11.49 -8.44
CA GLU A 8 -9.96 12.01 -8.85
C GLU A 8 -9.20 12.58 -7.65
N GLN A 9 -9.91 13.28 -6.76
CA GLN A 9 -9.35 13.74 -5.49
C GLN A 9 -8.90 12.55 -4.63
N LEU A 10 -9.73 11.51 -4.52
CA LEU A 10 -9.38 10.30 -3.80
C LEU A 10 -8.16 9.60 -4.41
N SER A 11 -8.09 9.50 -5.73
CA SER A 11 -6.94 8.94 -6.44
C SER A 11 -5.66 9.72 -6.17
N LYS A 12 -5.73 11.05 -6.17
CA LYS A 12 -4.59 11.92 -5.84
C LYS A 12 -4.13 11.76 -4.40
N THR A 13 -5.08 11.72 -3.46
CA THR A 13 -4.77 11.47 -2.05
C THR A 13 -4.14 10.10 -1.86
N ASN A 14 -4.66 9.07 -2.52
CA ASN A 14 -4.11 7.72 -2.45
C ASN A 14 -2.67 7.66 -2.96
N ASN A 15 -2.36 8.35 -4.07
CA ASN A 15 -0.99 8.42 -4.58
C ASN A 15 -0.01 9.01 -3.56
N VAL A 16 -0.36 10.15 -2.95
CA VAL A 16 0.49 10.79 -1.93
C VAL A 16 0.67 9.89 -0.71
N LEU A 17 -0.39 9.22 -0.27
CA LEU A 17 -0.32 8.30 0.85
C LEU A 17 0.53 7.06 0.52
N ALA A 18 0.42 6.52 -0.68
CA ALA A 18 1.19 5.37 -1.14
C ALA A 18 2.69 5.69 -1.19
N GLU A 19 3.08 6.85 -1.72
CA GLU A 19 4.46 7.33 -1.75
C GLU A 19 5.02 7.52 -0.32
N TRP A 20 4.26 8.17 0.56
CA TRP A 20 4.65 8.35 1.96
C TRP A 20 4.82 7.00 2.68
N ALA A 21 3.88 6.08 2.47
CA ALA A 21 3.89 4.76 3.08
C ALA A 21 5.08 3.93 2.58
N ALA A 22 5.41 4.01 1.29
CA ALA A 22 6.56 3.32 0.71
C ALA A 22 7.88 3.78 1.31
N ARG A 23 8.10 5.11 1.39
CA ARG A 23 9.29 5.66 2.04
C ARG A 23 9.41 5.21 3.49
N SER A 24 8.31 5.28 4.22
CA SER A 24 8.25 4.83 5.61
C SER A 24 8.53 3.33 5.77
N ALA A 25 8.14 2.52 4.78
CA ALA A 25 8.37 1.07 4.76
C ALA A 25 9.84 0.72 4.49
N CYS A 26 10.52 1.46 3.61
CA CYS A 26 11.95 1.30 3.37
C CYS A 26 12.80 1.59 4.61
N GLU A 27 12.31 2.41 5.53
CA GLU A 27 12.96 2.72 6.81
C GLU A 27 12.52 1.79 7.96
N SER A 28 11.54 0.91 7.72
CA SER A 28 10.90 0.12 8.79
C SER A 28 10.39 -1.24 8.32
N ASP A 29 11.14 -2.30 8.64
CA ASP A 29 10.74 -3.69 8.36
C ASP A 29 9.39 -4.08 8.98
N ARG A 30 9.00 -3.44 10.10
CA ARG A 30 7.69 -3.67 10.74
C ARG A 30 6.53 -3.20 9.87
N LEU A 31 6.72 -2.14 9.08
CA LEU A 31 5.72 -1.67 8.12
C LEU A 31 5.60 -2.66 6.95
N ILE A 32 6.73 -3.16 6.43
CA ILE A 32 6.75 -4.22 5.41
C ILE A 32 5.97 -5.45 5.89
N GLU A 33 6.23 -5.94 7.11
CA GLU A 33 5.49 -7.08 7.68
C GLU A 33 4.00 -6.82 7.78
N ARG A 34 3.60 -5.61 8.17
CA ARG A 34 2.19 -5.24 8.28
C ARG A 34 1.51 -5.20 6.92
N PHE A 35 2.17 -4.68 5.89
CA PHE A 35 1.65 -4.67 4.53
C PHE A 35 1.47 -6.10 3.99
N GLU A 36 2.47 -6.96 4.18
CA GLU A 36 2.37 -8.39 3.81
C GLU A 36 1.21 -9.09 4.53
N ARG A 37 1.01 -8.81 5.83
CA ARG A 37 -0.12 -9.34 6.60
C ARG A 37 -1.48 -8.90 6.06
N MET A 38 -1.56 -7.69 5.54
CA MET A 38 -2.77 -7.17 4.87
C MET A 38 -2.96 -7.71 3.45
N GLY A 39 -2.00 -8.48 2.93
CA GLY A 39 -2.07 -9.09 1.60
C GLY A 39 -1.34 -8.32 0.50
N TYR A 40 -0.53 -7.32 0.86
CA TYR A 40 0.30 -6.57 -0.08
C TYR A 40 1.69 -7.21 -0.23
N GLU A 41 2.05 -7.55 -1.45
CA GLU A 41 3.38 -8.08 -1.77
C GLU A 41 4.36 -6.92 -1.95
N VAL A 42 5.09 -6.56 -0.90
CA VAL A 42 5.99 -5.39 -0.83
C VAL A 42 7.42 -5.77 -0.42
N ARG A 43 7.64 -6.98 0.09
CA ARG A 43 8.96 -7.41 0.54
C ARG A 43 9.95 -7.55 -0.62
N GLY A 44 11.15 -6.98 -0.44
CA GLY A 44 12.23 -7.02 -1.43
C GLY A 44 12.05 -6.04 -2.61
N LYS A 45 10.98 -5.23 -2.59
CA LYS A 45 10.71 -4.20 -3.58
C LYS A 45 11.38 -2.88 -3.19
N SER A 46 11.68 -2.07 -4.19
CA SER A 46 12.13 -0.68 -4.02
C SER A 46 11.00 0.25 -3.56
N GLU A 47 11.33 1.45 -3.09
CA GLU A 47 10.34 2.47 -2.66
C GLU A 47 9.26 2.69 -3.73
N ASP A 48 9.66 2.94 -4.99
CA ASP A 48 8.72 3.20 -6.08
C ASP A 48 7.79 2.01 -6.34
N GLU A 49 8.33 0.78 -6.32
CA GLU A 49 7.55 -0.44 -6.51
C GLU A 49 6.56 -0.68 -5.37
N ILE A 50 6.93 -0.34 -4.14
CA ILE A 50 6.03 -0.42 -2.97
C ILE A 50 4.92 0.62 -3.13
N ALA A 51 5.23 1.84 -3.55
CA ALA A 51 4.23 2.89 -3.77
C ALA A 51 3.22 2.46 -4.83
N GLU A 52 3.67 1.89 -5.96
CA GLU A 52 2.77 1.36 -7.00
C GLU A 52 1.85 0.25 -6.47
N VAL A 53 2.39 -0.67 -5.66
CA VAL A 53 1.56 -1.74 -5.05
C VAL A 53 0.47 -1.15 -4.14
N LEU A 54 0.80 -0.15 -3.33
CA LEU A 54 -0.12 0.46 -2.37
C LEU A 54 -1.18 1.36 -3.02
N LYS A 55 -1.01 1.76 -4.29
CA LYS A 55 -2.05 2.46 -5.07
C LYS A 55 -3.26 1.57 -5.39
N HIS A 56 -3.08 0.26 -5.31
CA HIS A 56 -4.08 -0.74 -5.67
C HIS A 56 -4.58 -1.49 -4.42
N PRO A 57 -5.73 -2.18 -4.50
CA PRO A 57 -6.15 -3.09 -3.45
C PRO A 57 -5.17 -4.29 -3.32
N PRO A 58 -5.12 -4.95 -2.14
CA PRO A 58 -4.24 -6.09 -1.93
C PRO A 58 -4.64 -7.25 -2.83
N THR A 59 -3.65 -7.97 -3.36
CA THR A 59 -3.86 -9.08 -4.31
C THR A 59 -3.97 -10.43 -3.63
N ARG A 60 -3.58 -10.52 -2.35
CA ARG A 60 -3.66 -11.74 -1.53
C ARG A 60 -4.71 -11.56 -0.43
N PRO A 61 -5.41 -12.63 -0.04
CA PRO A 61 -6.24 -12.58 1.16
C PRO A 61 -5.36 -12.25 2.36
N PRO A 62 -5.80 -11.34 3.24
CA PRO A 62 -5.03 -10.97 4.44
C PRO A 62 -4.83 -12.21 5.31
N GLU A 63 -3.72 -12.27 6.06
CA GLU A 63 -3.39 -13.45 6.88
C GLU A 63 -4.49 -13.77 7.90
N ALA A 64 -5.27 -12.78 8.35
CA ALA A 64 -6.40 -13.00 9.25
C ALA A 64 -7.54 -13.84 8.63
N ASP A 65 -7.61 -13.90 7.30
CA ASP A 65 -8.59 -14.69 6.54
C ASP A 65 -8.07 -16.10 6.23
N ARG A 66 -6.75 -16.33 6.37
CA ARG A 66 -6.18 -17.68 6.40
C ARG A 66 -6.40 -18.24 7.81
N GLY A 67 -7.56 -18.89 8.02
CA GLY A 67 -7.83 -19.66 9.24
C GLY A 67 -6.67 -20.63 9.58
N PRO A 68 -6.56 -21.07 10.85
CA PRO A 68 -5.45 -21.94 11.27
C PRO A 68 -5.45 -23.21 10.42
N ALA A 69 -4.29 -23.54 9.84
CA ALA A 69 -4.03 -24.78 9.14
C ALA A 69 -4.12 -26.00 10.08
#